data_AF-A0A7Y0DDJ0-F1
#
_entry.id   AF-A0A7Y0DDJ0-F1
#
_cell.length_a   1.000
_cell.length_b   1.000
_cell.length_c   1.000
_cell.angle_alpha   90.00
_cell.angle_beta   90.00
_cell.angle_gamma   90.00
#
_symmetry.space_group_name_H-M   'P 1'
#
loop_
_entity.id
_entity.type
_entity.pdbx_description
1 polymer ?
#
loop_
_entity_poly.entity_id
_entity_poly.type
_entity_poly.pdbx_seq_one_letter_code
_entity_poly.pdbx_strand_id
1 'polypeptide(L)'
;MNARPVKGAAYETLIATKTFIVLDIETTTKAATKTSAETTYPISIGAVVWFNGSRRKTFHELTNPGVPVDKASSAHNGIVTEDLASCDDNATVLAKLDKFLAEHPDAYIVCHNAYFDIGHLHAAYTRASMTPFSRTVIDTMYLPTRLHLEDAVGRPKLTSLASQYAVTTSLTGVKPEDERLYKALLDAQNTAEVLGWLMAEAAALGVVEFDEFLTSAKATSSTDIASHTGKRRRHMRAPTITKRHIARCHGKRGLAATATNNQIDAWVAQVTECVGLRCPYAAEKVTREAHRGKTLLDKFDKLMATSTPPGAMGSLLFALEPLLGQLDRAAARRWYRKHHQHIKDAEACEPFAACPGCVAGRPCPKDITYQLVTRRAMDYGLTRRGGLVSLLSRQVKDDVWDPGSDRKMDTLPDQGMPEMAARMMWMVMSEAAAKGNITRTHDILNKSVARHLQEHDPYLALAVAKYWSAQPRKVLHDVPYHRLVTARLAKKMRTAKRKAKGLRKPADVELRPADVKHQYRYALHA
;
A
#
# COMPACT_ATOMS: atom_id res chain seq x y z
N MET A 1 -1.61 5.89 -40.62
CA MET A 1 -2.27 4.65 -40.14
C MET A 1 -1.65 3.52 -40.94
N ASN A 2 -0.73 2.76 -40.35
CA ASN A 2 -0.21 1.58 -41.01
C ASN A 2 -1.35 0.58 -41.22
N ALA A 3 -1.42 -0.03 -42.41
CA ALA A 3 -2.42 -1.05 -42.72
C ALA A 3 -2.25 -2.24 -41.75
N ARG A 4 -3.35 -2.88 -41.36
CA ARG A 4 -3.27 -4.06 -40.50
C ARG A 4 -2.45 -5.16 -41.17
N PRO A 5 -1.63 -5.91 -40.41
CA PRO A 5 -0.93 -7.05 -40.97
C PRO A 5 -1.94 -8.11 -41.43
N VAL A 6 -1.58 -8.84 -42.49
CA VAL A 6 -2.36 -9.98 -42.97
C VAL A 6 -2.05 -11.19 -42.09
N LYS A 7 -3.10 -11.84 -41.56
CA LYS A 7 -3.01 -13.13 -40.85
C LYS A 7 -2.80 -14.28 -41.86
N GLY A 8 -1.60 -14.37 -42.42
CA GLY A 8 -1.21 -15.38 -43.42
C GLY A 8 -0.56 -16.64 -42.81
N ALA A 9 0.03 -17.48 -43.67
CA ALA A 9 0.58 -18.79 -43.29
C ALA A 9 1.64 -18.75 -42.17
N ALA A 10 2.49 -17.71 -42.13
CA ALA A 10 3.47 -17.51 -41.06
C ALA A 10 2.79 -17.30 -39.69
N TYR A 11 1.72 -16.50 -39.65
CA TYR A 11 0.92 -16.30 -38.45
C TYR A 11 0.19 -17.59 -38.03
N GLU A 12 -0.38 -18.33 -38.99
CA GLU A 12 -1.04 -19.61 -38.72
C GLU A 12 -0.06 -20.63 -38.11
N THR A 13 1.16 -20.68 -38.64
CA THR A 13 2.25 -21.52 -38.09
C THR A 13 2.57 -21.12 -36.65
N LEU A 14 2.68 -19.82 -36.38
CA LEU A 14 3.05 -19.29 -35.07
C LEU A 14 2.03 -19.62 -33.98
N ILE A 15 0.74 -19.67 -34.32
CA ILE A 15 -0.35 -19.98 -33.36
C ILE A 15 -0.72 -21.46 -33.34
N ALA A 16 -0.29 -22.25 -34.32
CA ALA A 16 -0.70 -23.63 -34.49
C ALA A 16 -0.36 -24.45 -33.25
N THR A 17 -1.37 -25.18 -32.74
CA THR A 17 -1.26 -26.07 -31.55
C THR A 17 -0.95 -25.34 -30.24
N LYS A 18 -0.87 -24.00 -30.24
CA LYS A 18 -0.58 -23.23 -29.03
C LYS A 18 -1.87 -22.85 -28.31
N THR A 19 -1.88 -23.10 -27.01
CA THR A 19 -2.98 -22.71 -26.12
C THR A 19 -2.53 -21.55 -25.26
N PHE A 20 -3.36 -20.52 -25.18
CA PHE A 20 -3.14 -19.37 -24.32
C PHE A 20 -4.34 -19.23 -23.39
N ILE A 21 -4.09 -18.94 -22.13
CA ILE A 21 -5.12 -18.46 -21.21
C ILE A 21 -4.87 -16.98 -20.99
N VAL A 22 -5.75 -16.16 -21.56
CA VAL A 22 -5.67 -14.71 -21.43
C VAL A 22 -6.46 -14.30 -20.19
N LEU A 23 -5.81 -13.65 -19.24
CA LEU A 23 -6.35 -13.26 -17.93
C LEU A 23 -6.35 -11.75 -17.78
N ASP A 24 -7.39 -11.26 -17.11
CA ASP A 24 -7.49 -9.90 -16.58
C ASP A 24 -8.25 -9.94 -15.25
N ILE A 25 -7.89 -9.05 -14.32
CA ILE A 25 -8.58 -8.94 -13.04
C ILE A 25 -9.00 -7.51 -12.72
N GLU A 26 -10.13 -7.38 -12.04
CA GLU A 26 -10.48 -6.18 -11.30
C GLU A 26 -10.13 -6.37 -9.83
N THR A 27 -9.65 -5.31 -9.19
CA THR A 27 -9.21 -5.37 -7.80
C THR A 27 -9.71 -4.19 -6.97
N THR A 28 -9.63 -4.32 -5.64
CA THR A 28 -9.72 -3.18 -4.72
C THR A 28 -8.42 -2.36 -4.71
N THR A 29 -8.44 -1.10 -4.27
CA THR A 29 -7.25 -0.28 -4.15
C THR A 29 -7.25 0.50 -2.85
N LYS A 30 -6.09 0.63 -2.20
CA LYS A 30 -5.93 1.60 -1.11
C LYS A 30 -5.35 2.87 -1.71
N ALA A 31 -6.03 4.01 -1.56
CA ALA A 31 -5.60 5.32 -2.07
C ALA A 31 -4.15 5.71 -1.70
N ALA A 32 -3.57 5.08 -0.67
CA ALA A 32 -2.18 5.24 -0.24
C ALA A 32 -1.16 4.50 -1.12
N THR A 33 -1.49 3.33 -1.65
CA THR A 33 -0.54 2.40 -2.28
C THR A 33 -1.15 1.80 -3.53
N LYS A 34 -1.08 2.53 -4.66
CA LYS A 34 -1.63 2.10 -5.97
C LYS A 34 -1.03 0.79 -6.54
N THR A 35 -0.14 0.12 -5.81
CA THR A 35 0.66 -1.02 -6.31
C THR A 35 1.01 -2.07 -5.25
N SER A 36 0.49 -1.99 -4.02
CA SER A 36 0.80 -3.00 -3.00
C SER A 36 -0.16 -4.19 -3.13
N ALA A 37 0.33 -5.25 -3.80
CA ALA A 37 -0.41 -6.50 -3.94
C ALA A 37 -0.78 -7.14 -2.59
N GLU A 38 -0.07 -6.82 -1.51
CA GLU A 38 -0.33 -7.34 -0.16
C GLU A 38 -1.67 -6.85 0.44
N THR A 39 -2.18 -5.71 -0.03
CA THR A 39 -3.40 -5.08 0.54
C THR A 39 -4.51 -4.82 -0.45
N THR A 40 -4.33 -5.30 -1.67
CA THR A 40 -5.29 -5.27 -2.76
C THR A 40 -5.83 -6.67 -2.99
N TYR A 41 -7.14 -6.77 -3.18
CA TYR A 41 -7.87 -8.03 -3.35
C TYR A 41 -8.52 -8.08 -4.73
N PRO A 42 -8.40 -9.20 -5.47
CA PRO A 42 -9.24 -9.44 -6.64
C PRO A 42 -10.73 -9.38 -6.24
N ILE A 43 -11.55 -8.84 -7.14
CA ILE A 43 -13.01 -8.73 -7.01
C ILE A 43 -13.76 -9.23 -8.24
N SER A 44 -13.09 -9.29 -9.40
CA SER A 44 -13.57 -9.92 -10.62
C SER A 44 -12.36 -10.56 -11.31
N ILE A 45 -12.49 -11.80 -11.75
CA ILE A 45 -11.45 -12.51 -12.50
C ILE A 45 -12.05 -12.96 -13.82
N GLY A 46 -11.49 -12.47 -14.93
CA GLY A 46 -11.86 -12.86 -16.29
C GLY A 46 -10.75 -13.67 -16.94
N ALA A 47 -11.10 -14.77 -17.58
CA ALA A 47 -10.18 -15.56 -18.39
C ALA A 47 -10.82 -16.02 -19.69
N VAL A 48 -10.01 -16.17 -20.73
CA VAL A 48 -10.41 -16.85 -21.97
C VAL A 48 -9.30 -17.74 -22.48
N VAL A 49 -9.65 -18.98 -22.82
CA VAL A 49 -8.80 -19.89 -23.59
C VAL A 49 -8.82 -19.43 -25.04
N TRP A 50 -7.65 -19.08 -25.56
CA TRP A 50 -7.43 -18.73 -26.95
C TRP A 50 -6.54 -19.81 -27.58
N PHE A 51 -7.05 -20.43 -28.65
CA PHE A 51 -6.41 -21.57 -29.31
C PHE A 51 -6.61 -21.50 -30.83
N ASN A 52 -5.52 -21.60 -31.57
CA ASN A 52 -5.49 -21.48 -33.04
C ASN A 52 -6.28 -20.25 -33.54
N GLY A 53 -5.99 -19.08 -33.00
CA GLY A 53 -6.56 -17.84 -33.52
C GLY A 53 -7.98 -17.51 -33.05
N SER A 54 -8.59 -18.34 -32.21
CA SER A 54 -9.98 -18.18 -31.78
C SER A 54 -10.16 -18.41 -30.28
N ARG A 55 -11.08 -17.64 -29.69
CA ARG A 55 -11.57 -17.84 -28.32
C ARG A 55 -12.38 -19.13 -28.23
N ARG A 56 -12.15 -19.96 -27.21
CA ARG A 56 -12.79 -21.28 -27.05
C ARG A 56 -13.69 -21.35 -25.83
N LYS A 57 -13.11 -21.11 -24.65
CA LYS A 57 -13.79 -21.25 -23.35
C LYS A 57 -13.48 -20.04 -22.49
N THR A 58 -14.46 -19.56 -21.74
CA THR A 58 -14.31 -18.45 -20.81
C THR A 58 -14.43 -18.93 -19.37
N PHE A 59 -13.79 -18.20 -18.47
CA PHE A 59 -14.00 -18.27 -17.02
C PHE A 59 -14.26 -16.86 -16.53
N HIS A 60 -15.29 -16.68 -15.72
CA HIS A 60 -15.55 -15.40 -15.07
C HIS A 60 -16.20 -15.63 -13.73
N GLU A 61 -15.61 -15.04 -12.70
CA GLU A 61 -16.13 -15.09 -11.33
C GLU A 61 -15.96 -13.72 -10.69
N LEU A 62 -17.04 -13.21 -10.11
CA LEU A 62 -16.98 -12.18 -9.08
C LEU A 62 -16.62 -12.84 -7.75
N THR A 63 -15.88 -12.12 -6.91
CA THR A 63 -15.49 -12.66 -5.60
C THR A 63 -15.68 -11.65 -4.49
N ASN A 64 -16.13 -12.13 -3.34
CA ASN A 64 -16.22 -11.36 -2.12
C ASN A 64 -14.83 -11.30 -1.45
N PRO A 65 -14.16 -10.13 -1.42
CA PRO A 65 -12.83 -10.02 -0.86
C PRO A 65 -12.82 -9.99 0.68
N GLY A 66 -13.99 -10.01 1.35
CA GLY A 66 -14.11 -9.88 2.81
C GLY A 66 -13.82 -8.47 3.33
N VAL A 67 -13.62 -7.51 2.44
CA VAL A 67 -13.37 -6.09 2.73
C VAL A 67 -14.21 -5.21 1.79
N PRO A 68 -14.59 -3.98 2.19
CA PRO A 68 -15.31 -3.09 1.29
C PRO A 68 -14.50 -2.72 0.04
N VAL A 69 -15.18 -2.62 -1.10
CA VAL A 69 -14.63 -2.00 -2.32
C VAL A 69 -14.53 -0.49 -2.08
N ASP A 70 -13.34 0.06 -2.26
CA ASP A 70 -13.12 1.49 -2.07
C ASP A 70 -13.67 2.31 -3.25
N LYS A 71 -13.94 3.60 -3.00
CA LYS A 71 -14.52 4.50 -4.00
C LYS A 71 -13.68 4.65 -5.26
N ALA A 72 -12.35 4.57 -5.18
CA ALA A 72 -11.50 4.74 -6.35
C ALA A 72 -11.62 3.52 -7.27
N SER A 73 -11.66 2.31 -6.71
CA SER A 73 -11.91 1.09 -7.48
C SER A 73 -13.30 1.07 -8.06
N SER A 74 -14.35 1.36 -7.27
CA SER A 74 -15.72 1.42 -7.78
C SER A 74 -15.90 2.47 -8.88
N ALA A 75 -15.21 3.62 -8.79
CA ALA A 75 -15.22 4.62 -9.87
C ALA A 75 -14.46 4.16 -11.12
N HIS A 76 -13.51 3.23 -10.99
CA HIS A 76 -12.71 2.71 -12.10
C HIS A 76 -13.42 1.57 -12.84
N ASN A 77 -13.99 0.61 -12.12
CA ASN A 77 -14.55 -0.60 -12.70
C ASN A 77 -16.07 -0.73 -12.56
N GLY A 78 -16.72 0.16 -11.80
CA GLY A 78 -18.17 0.15 -11.61
C GLY A 78 -18.69 -0.90 -10.63
N ILE A 79 -17.82 -1.70 -10.01
CA ILE A 79 -18.19 -2.74 -9.05
C ILE A 79 -18.28 -2.11 -7.65
N VAL A 80 -19.42 -2.30 -6.99
CA VAL A 80 -19.63 -1.83 -5.60
C VAL A 80 -19.60 -3.00 -4.61
N THR A 81 -19.51 -2.70 -3.32
CA THR A 81 -19.42 -3.75 -2.28
C THR A 81 -20.68 -4.62 -2.27
N GLU A 82 -21.84 -4.02 -2.54
CA GLU A 82 -23.13 -4.68 -2.59
C GLU A 82 -23.22 -5.74 -3.70
N ASP A 83 -22.53 -5.52 -4.82
CA ASP A 83 -22.48 -6.46 -5.94
C ASP A 83 -21.80 -7.78 -5.55
N LEU A 84 -20.88 -7.72 -4.57
CA LEU A 84 -20.01 -8.83 -4.18
C LEU A 84 -20.46 -9.54 -2.90
N ALA A 85 -21.45 -9.00 -2.18
CA ALA A 85 -21.78 -9.43 -0.83
C ALA A 85 -22.21 -10.91 -0.75
N SER A 86 -22.89 -11.40 -1.79
CA SER A 86 -23.34 -12.79 -1.91
C SER A 86 -22.42 -13.69 -2.76
N CYS A 87 -21.29 -13.17 -3.25
CA CYS A 87 -20.34 -13.94 -4.04
C CYS A 87 -19.46 -14.83 -3.16
N ASP A 88 -18.86 -15.85 -3.78
CA ASP A 88 -17.89 -16.72 -3.13
C ASP A 88 -16.64 -15.94 -2.69
N ASP A 89 -16.01 -16.39 -1.59
CA ASP A 89 -14.76 -15.80 -1.11
C ASP A 89 -13.58 -16.02 -2.07
N ASN A 90 -12.52 -15.22 -1.92
CA ASN A 90 -11.34 -15.29 -2.78
C ASN A 90 -10.72 -16.70 -2.83
N ALA A 91 -10.64 -17.41 -1.70
CA ALA A 91 -10.05 -18.74 -1.66
C ALA A 91 -10.86 -19.74 -2.51
N THR A 92 -12.18 -19.67 -2.43
CA THR A 92 -13.09 -20.51 -3.21
C THR A 92 -12.97 -20.21 -4.70
N VAL A 93 -12.98 -18.93 -5.09
CA VAL A 93 -12.85 -18.52 -6.50
C VAL A 93 -11.47 -18.88 -7.07
N LEU A 94 -10.39 -18.71 -6.30
CA LEU A 94 -9.05 -19.14 -6.72
C LEU A 94 -8.97 -20.66 -6.93
N ALA A 95 -9.64 -21.46 -6.10
CA ALA A 95 -9.70 -22.90 -6.32
C ALA A 95 -10.48 -23.28 -7.60
N LYS A 96 -11.50 -22.50 -7.99
CA LYS A 96 -12.16 -22.66 -9.29
C LYS A 96 -11.24 -22.26 -10.44
N LEU A 97 -10.48 -21.18 -10.28
CA LEU A 97 -9.48 -20.75 -11.26
C LEU A 97 -8.40 -21.83 -11.45
N ASP A 98 -7.87 -22.42 -10.39
CA ASP A 98 -6.91 -23.53 -10.48
C ASP A 98 -7.46 -24.71 -11.29
N LYS A 99 -8.72 -25.09 -11.07
CA LYS A 99 -9.38 -26.14 -11.85
C LYS A 99 -9.45 -25.78 -13.33
N PHE A 100 -9.82 -24.53 -13.64
CA PHE A 100 -9.85 -24.03 -15.02
C PHE A 100 -8.46 -24.02 -15.68
N LEU A 101 -7.42 -23.59 -14.96
CA LEU A 101 -6.04 -23.61 -15.43
C LEU A 101 -5.51 -25.03 -15.63
N ALA A 102 -5.96 -25.99 -14.82
CA ALA A 102 -5.55 -27.39 -14.90
C ALA A 102 -6.12 -28.12 -16.14
N GLU A 103 -7.20 -27.62 -16.74
CA GLU A 103 -7.73 -28.16 -18.01
C GLU A 103 -6.77 -27.95 -19.19
N HIS A 104 -5.88 -26.97 -19.10
CA HIS A 104 -4.89 -26.66 -20.13
C HIS A 104 -3.48 -26.56 -19.51
N PRO A 105 -2.88 -27.71 -19.15
CA PRO A 105 -1.65 -27.74 -18.38
C PRO A 105 -0.42 -27.22 -19.12
N ASP A 106 -0.49 -27.00 -20.43
CA ASP A 106 0.64 -26.47 -21.22
C ASP A 106 0.35 -25.05 -21.76
N ALA A 107 -0.73 -24.42 -21.29
CA ALA A 107 -1.09 -23.09 -21.76
C ALA A 107 -0.17 -21.99 -21.24
N TYR A 108 0.12 -21.04 -22.13
CA TYR A 108 0.79 -19.78 -21.80
C TYR A 108 -0.21 -18.81 -21.18
N ILE A 109 0.18 -18.12 -20.12
CA ILE A 109 -0.64 -17.06 -19.55
C ILE A 109 -0.38 -15.76 -20.29
N VAL A 110 -1.43 -15.01 -20.59
CA VAL A 110 -1.33 -13.73 -21.27
C VAL A 110 -2.11 -12.68 -20.50
N CYS A 111 -1.50 -11.53 -20.26
CA CYS A 111 -2.16 -10.38 -19.64
C CYS A 111 -1.72 -9.09 -20.35
N HIS A 112 -2.49 -8.02 -20.22
CA HIS A 112 -2.09 -6.70 -20.68
C HIS A 112 -1.64 -5.88 -19.48
N ASN A 113 -0.32 -5.80 -19.24
CA ASN A 113 0.32 -5.40 -17.96
C ASN A 113 0.40 -6.53 -16.92
N ALA A 114 0.94 -7.68 -17.33
CA ALA A 114 0.98 -8.91 -16.55
C ALA A 114 1.54 -8.80 -15.12
N TYR A 115 2.43 -7.85 -14.85
CA TYR A 115 2.92 -7.59 -13.49
C TYR A 115 1.82 -7.20 -12.52
N PHE A 116 0.74 -6.58 -13.01
CA PHE A 116 -0.43 -6.26 -12.22
C PHE A 116 -1.23 -7.53 -11.91
N ASP A 117 -1.75 -8.21 -12.93
CA ASP A 117 -2.68 -9.34 -12.74
C ASP A 117 -2.04 -10.49 -11.99
N ILE A 118 -0.87 -10.96 -12.47
CA ILE A 118 -0.15 -12.09 -11.88
C ILE A 118 0.31 -11.76 -10.46
N GLY A 119 0.80 -10.54 -10.24
CA GLY A 119 1.23 -10.09 -8.92
C GLY A 119 0.12 -10.13 -7.88
N HIS A 120 -1.07 -9.62 -8.24
CA HIS A 120 -2.22 -9.59 -7.35
C HIS A 120 -2.85 -10.98 -7.16
N LEU A 121 -2.92 -11.80 -8.22
CA LEU A 121 -3.36 -13.19 -8.10
C LEU A 121 -2.43 -13.96 -7.16
N HIS A 122 -1.11 -13.94 -7.39
CA HIS A 122 -0.15 -14.66 -6.53
C HIS A 122 -0.19 -14.18 -5.07
N ALA A 123 -0.38 -12.88 -4.84
CA ALA A 123 -0.61 -12.36 -3.49
C ALA A 123 -1.93 -12.89 -2.88
N ALA A 124 -2.98 -13.02 -3.68
CA ALA A 124 -4.25 -13.62 -3.25
C ALA A 124 -4.11 -15.12 -2.93
N TYR A 125 -3.41 -15.89 -3.76
CA TYR A 125 -3.03 -17.29 -3.47
C TYR A 125 -2.30 -17.39 -2.13
N THR A 126 -1.28 -16.55 -1.92
CA THR A 126 -0.51 -16.51 -0.67
C THR A 126 -1.39 -16.21 0.54
N ARG A 127 -2.30 -15.23 0.44
CA ARG A 127 -3.27 -14.92 1.52
C ARG A 127 -4.23 -16.06 1.79
N ALA A 128 -4.66 -16.77 0.75
CA ALA A 128 -5.51 -17.95 0.85
C ALA A 128 -4.75 -19.19 1.36
N SER A 129 -3.45 -19.08 1.63
CA SER A 129 -2.57 -20.23 1.96
C SER A 129 -2.56 -21.30 0.87
N MET A 130 -2.69 -20.89 -0.39
CA MET A 130 -2.66 -21.74 -1.57
C MET A 130 -1.34 -21.54 -2.32
N THR A 131 -0.86 -22.58 -3.00
CA THR A 131 0.33 -22.49 -3.86
C THR A 131 -0.02 -21.77 -5.16
N PRO A 132 0.64 -20.65 -5.50
CA PRO A 132 0.41 -19.97 -6.77
C PRO A 132 0.81 -20.83 -7.97
N PHE A 133 0.12 -20.67 -9.11
CA PHE A 133 0.48 -21.35 -10.35
C PHE A 133 1.84 -20.89 -10.89
N SER A 134 2.55 -21.79 -11.57
CA SER A 134 3.83 -21.51 -12.22
C SER A 134 3.71 -21.73 -13.73
N ARG A 135 3.67 -20.64 -14.50
CA ARG A 135 3.44 -20.65 -15.95
C ARG A 135 4.33 -19.64 -16.67
N THR A 136 4.59 -19.87 -17.96
CA THR A 136 5.17 -18.85 -18.84
C THR A 136 4.13 -17.78 -19.14
N VAL A 137 4.53 -16.52 -19.00
CA VAL A 137 3.66 -15.34 -19.08
C VAL A 137 4.13 -14.42 -20.21
N ILE A 138 3.18 -13.98 -21.04
CA ILE A 138 3.37 -13.00 -22.11
C ILE A 138 2.63 -11.72 -21.74
N ASP A 139 3.32 -10.58 -21.81
CA ASP A 139 2.75 -9.26 -21.50
C ASP A 139 2.52 -8.45 -22.77
N THR A 140 1.27 -8.36 -23.20
CA THR A 140 0.89 -7.69 -24.46
C THR A 140 1.10 -6.18 -24.44
N MET A 141 1.24 -5.56 -23.24
CA MET A 141 1.50 -4.12 -23.12
C MET A 141 2.89 -3.74 -23.63
N TYR A 142 3.87 -4.65 -23.54
CA TYR A 142 5.23 -4.38 -24.00
C TYR A 142 5.55 -4.96 -25.37
N LEU A 143 4.70 -5.85 -25.91
CA LEU A 143 4.93 -6.51 -27.18
C LEU A 143 5.20 -5.55 -28.34
N PRO A 144 4.44 -4.46 -28.56
CA PRO A 144 4.71 -3.52 -29.65
C PRO A 144 6.15 -2.98 -29.64
N THR A 145 6.63 -2.54 -28.48
CA THR A 145 7.99 -2.01 -28.33
C THR A 145 9.05 -3.11 -28.43
N ARG A 146 8.75 -4.32 -27.95
CA ARG A 146 9.69 -5.46 -28.01
C ARG A 146 9.83 -6.04 -29.41
N LEU A 147 8.78 -5.95 -30.23
CA LEU A 147 8.77 -6.30 -31.64
C LEU A 147 9.29 -5.16 -32.53
N HIS A 148 9.66 -4.02 -31.94
CA HIS A 148 10.14 -2.85 -32.68
C HIS A 148 9.16 -2.36 -33.76
N LEU A 149 7.85 -2.42 -33.48
CA LEU A 149 6.84 -1.94 -34.41
C LEU A 149 7.02 -0.43 -34.65
N GLU A 150 6.79 0.02 -35.88
CA GLU A 150 6.82 1.44 -36.21
C GLU A 150 5.87 2.25 -35.32
N ASP A 151 6.29 3.44 -34.91
CA ASP A 151 5.58 4.32 -33.98
C ASP A 151 5.26 3.74 -32.58
N ALA A 152 5.74 2.54 -32.25
CA ALA A 152 5.50 1.92 -30.94
C ALA A 152 6.39 2.51 -29.83
N VAL A 153 6.04 3.70 -29.36
CA VAL A 153 6.68 4.33 -28.21
C VAL A 153 5.91 4.02 -26.92
N GLY A 154 6.59 3.40 -25.97
CA GLY A 154 6.12 3.28 -24.58
C GLY A 154 5.32 2.02 -24.28
N ARG A 155 4.14 2.20 -23.68
CA ARG A 155 3.29 1.12 -23.13
C ARG A 155 1.84 1.47 -23.48
N PRO A 156 1.39 1.16 -24.70
CA PRO A 156 0.06 1.56 -25.15
C PRO A 156 -1.00 0.91 -24.27
N LYS A 157 -2.09 1.63 -24.03
CA LYS A 157 -3.25 1.07 -23.31
C LYS A 157 -3.93 0.01 -24.19
N LEU A 158 -4.59 -0.95 -23.55
CA LEU A 158 -5.39 -1.97 -24.24
C LEU A 158 -6.39 -1.33 -25.22
N THR A 159 -7.09 -0.28 -24.80
CA THR A 159 -8.05 0.45 -25.65
C THR A 159 -7.43 1.13 -26.87
N SER A 160 -6.15 1.53 -26.77
CA SER A 160 -5.40 2.09 -27.90
C SER A 160 -5.08 1.01 -28.92
N LEU A 161 -4.57 -0.15 -28.48
CA LEU A 161 -4.29 -1.29 -29.36
C LEU A 161 -5.59 -1.87 -29.95
N ALA A 162 -6.63 -2.02 -29.14
CA ALA A 162 -7.93 -2.49 -29.60
C ALA A 162 -8.51 -1.57 -30.68
N SER A 163 -8.42 -0.24 -30.51
CA SER A 163 -8.81 0.73 -31.53
C SER A 163 -7.96 0.63 -32.80
N GLN A 164 -6.63 0.53 -32.66
CA GLN A 164 -5.69 0.39 -33.78
C GLN A 164 -6.02 -0.83 -34.64
N TYR A 165 -6.32 -1.96 -33.99
CA TYR A 165 -6.69 -3.21 -34.65
C TYR A 165 -8.20 -3.38 -34.83
N ALA A 166 -8.99 -2.31 -34.66
CA ALA A 166 -10.45 -2.29 -34.47
C ALA A 166 -11.04 -3.64 -34.03
N VAL A 167 -10.60 -4.04 -32.83
CA VAL A 167 -11.13 -5.16 -32.07
C VAL A 167 -12.51 -4.75 -31.55
N THR A 168 -13.53 -5.49 -31.95
CA THR A 168 -14.92 -5.26 -31.54
C THR A 168 -15.44 -6.48 -30.80
N THR A 169 -15.05 -6.62 -29.55
CA THR A 169 -15.54 -7.69 -28.68
C THR A 169 -16.85 -7.27 -28.03
N SER A 170 -17.80 -8.20 -27.94
CA SER A 170 -19.03 -8.05 -27.17
C SER A 170 -19.24 -9.24 -26.24
N LEU A 171 -19.94 -8.99 -25.13
CA LEU A 171 -20.39 -10.02 -24.21
C LEU A 171 -21.74 -10.57 -24.69
N THR A 172 -21.89 -11.89 -24.73
CA THR A 172 -23.16 -12.55 -25.07
C THR A 172 -23.91 -12.94 -23.80
N GLY A 173 -25.23 -12.69 -23.78
CA GLY A 173 -26.08 -13.07 -22.65
C GLY A 173 -25.94 -12.23 -21.37
N VAL A 174 -25.20 -11.12 -21.42
CA VAL A 174 -25.07 -10.16 -20.32
C VAL A 174 -26.03 -8.99 -20.59
N LYS A 175 -26.78 -8.58 -19.57
CA LYS A 175 -27.67 -7.42 -19.68
C LYS A 175 -26.85 -6.12 -19.65
N PRO A 176 -27.26 -5.06 -20.37
CA PRO A 176 -26.53 -3.80 -20.41
C PRO A 176 -26.22 -3.21 -19.02
N GLU A 177 -27.15 -3.33 -18.07
CA GLU A 177 -26.95 -2.85 -16.70
C GLU A 177 -25.83 -3.59 -15.94
N ASP A 178 -25.53 -4.83 -16.31
CA ASP A 178 -24.58 -5.72 -15.63
C ASP A 178 -23.21 -5.77 -16.31
N GLU A 179 -23.04 -5.18 -17.50
CA GLU A 179 -21.77 -5.22 -18.26
C GLU A 179 -20.55 -4.81 -17.43
N ARG A 180 -20.70 -3.84 -16.52
CA ARG A 180 -19.65 -3.39 -15.60
C ARG A 180 -19.05 -4.53 -14.75
N LEU A 181 -19.86 -5.53 -14.40
CA LEU A 181 -19.44 -6.68 -13.58
C LEU A 181 -18.54 -7.65 -14.36
N TYR A 182 -18.64 -7.62 -15.69
CA TYR A 182 -17.94 -8.49 -16.62
C TYR A 182 -16.75 -7.80 -17.30
N LYS A 183 -16.37 -6.60 -16.83
CA LYS A 183 -15.27 -5.82 -17.41
C LYS A 183 -13.97 -6.63 -17.52
N ALA A 184 -13.61 -7.39 -16.47
CA ALA A 184 -12.44 -8.27 -16.50
C ALA A 184 -12.51 -9.31 -17.64
N LEU A 185 -13.67 -9.94 -17.85
CA LEU A 185 -13.85 -10.89 -18.94
C LEU A 185 -13.75 -10.21 -20.31
N LEU A 186 -14.37 -9.04 -20.46
CA LEU A 186 -14.32 -8.28 -21.71
C LEU A 186 -12.88 -7.85 -22.05
N ASP A 187 -12.11 -7.39 -21.06
CA ASP A 187 -10.71 -6.99 -21.24
C ASP A 187 -9.80 -8.19 -21.54
N ALA A 188 -10.03 -9.35 -20.91
CA ALA A 188 -9.34 -10.59 -21.27
C ALA A 188 -9.62 -10.99 -22.73
N GLN A 189 -10.88 -10.88 -23.18
CA GLN A 189 -11.24 -11.17 -24.57
C GLN A 189 -10.64 -10.16 -25.57
N ASN A 190 -10.66 -8.87 -25.26
CA ASN A 190 -9.99 -7.83 -26.04
C ASN A 190 -8.48 -8.10 -26.14
N THR A 191 -7.86 -8.48 -25.02
CA THR A 191 -6.44 -8.83 -24.95
C THR A 191 -6.12 -10.05 -25.82
N ALA A 192 -7.01 -11.03 -25.90
CA ALA A 192 -6.83 -12.20 -26.76
C ALA A 192 -6.83 -11.83 -28.26
N GLU A 193 -7.76 -10.98 -28.69
CA GLU A 193 -7.80 -10.50 -30.07
C GLU A 193 -6.57 -9.63 -30.40
N VAL A 194 -6.17 -8.75 -29.47
CA VAL A 194 -4.95 -7.93 -29.60
C VAL A 194 -3.70 -8.80 -29.68
N LEU A 195 -3.58 -9.86 -28.87
CA LEU A 195 -2.49 -10.83 -28.97
C LEU A 195 -2.40 -11.42 -30.38
N GLY A 196 -3.54 -11.85 -30.94
CA GLY A 196 -3.58 -12.39 -32.29
C GLY A 196 -3.09 -11.40 -33.36
N TRP A 197 -3.37 -10.10 -33.20
CA TRP A 197 -2.83 -9.08 -34.12
C TRP A 197 -1.34 -8.84 -33.91
N LEU A 198 -0.86 -8.78 -32.67
CA LEU A 198 0.56 -8.61 -32.37
C LEU A 198 1.41 -9.81 -32.84
N MET A 199 0.85 -11.02 -32.81
CA MET A 199 1.47 -12.21 -33.40
C MET A 199 1.51 -12.14 -34.93
N ALA A 200 0.50 -11.53 -35.57
CA ALA A 200 0.51 -11.29 -37.01
C ALA A 200 1.56 -10.23 -37.40
N GLU A 201 1.77 -9.20 -36.59
CA GLU A 201 2.88 -8.25 -36.76
C GLU A 201 4.24 -8.95 -36.65
N ALA A 202 4.42 -9.80 -35.62
CA ALA A 202 5.65 -10.57 -35.45
C ALA A 202 5.93 -11.46 -36.68
N ALA A 203 4.90 -12.14 -37.20
CA ALA A 203 5.00 -12.95 -38.40
C ALA A 203 5.35 -12.11 -39.64
N ALA A 204 4.78 -10.90 -39.79
CA ALA A 204 5.10 -9.98 -40.87
C ALA A 204 6.55 -9.47 -40.80
N LEU A 205 7.13 -9.42 -39.60
CA LEU A 205 8.55 -9.12 -39.35
C LEU A 205 9.48 -10.34 -39.50
N GLY A 206 8.95 -11.50 -39.90
CA GLY A 206 9.72 -12.72 -40.15
C GLY A 206 9.84 -13.68 -38.97
N VAL A 207 9.17 -13.40 -37.83
CA VAL A 207 9.14 -14.32 -36.69
C VAL A 207 8.17 -15.47 -36.99
N VAL A 208 8.72 -16.61 -37.38
CA VAL A 208 7.94 -17.80 -37.80
C VAL A 208 7.97 -18.93 -36.77
N GLU A 209 8.99 -18.96 -35.91
CA GLU A 209 9.12 -19.95 -34.84
C GLU A 209 8.57 -19.42 -33.51
N PHE A 210 7.85 -20.27 -32.79
CA PHE A 210 7.19 -19.85 -31.54
C PHE A 210 8.19 -19.50 -30.42
N ASP A 211 9.32 -20.20 -30.34
CA ASP A 211 10.37 -19.91 -29.35
C ASP A 211 11.07 -18.57 -29.61
N GLU A 212 11.21 -18.19 -30.89
CA GLU A 212 11.67 -16.86 -31.29
C GLU A 212 10.66 -15.78 -30.88
N PHE A 213 9.36 -16.05 -31.04
CA PHE A 213 8.32 -15.16 -30.53
C PHE A 213 8.37 -15.01 -29.01
N LEU A 214 8.55 -16.10 -28.24
CA LEU A 214 8.70 -16.00 -26.78
C LEU A 214 9.92 -15.18 -26.37
N THR A 215 11.02 -15.32 -27.10
CA THR A 215 12.27 -14.58 -26.90
C THR A 215 12.05 -13.09 -27.17
N SER A 216 11.45 -12.76 -28.31
CA SER A 216 11.09 -11.39 -28.69
C SER A 216 10.12 -10.78 -27.70
N ALA A 217 9.09 -11.55 -27.30
CA ALA A 217 8.12 -11.18 -26.29
C ALA A 217 8.72 -11.00 -24.90
N LYS A 218 9.97 -11.45 -24.67
CA LYS A 218 10.60 -11.53 -23.34
C LYS A 218 9.66 -12.19 -22.34
N ALA A 219 9.10 -13.33 -22.74
CA ALA A 219 8.24 -14.12 -21.87
C ALA A 219 9.00 -14.49 -20.59
N THR A 220 8.29 -14.50 -19.46
CA THR A 220 8.88 -14.72 -18.14
C THR A 220 7.99 -15.65 -17.32
N SER A 221 8.47 -16.20 -16.22
CA SER A 221 7.64 -17.04 -15.37
C SER A 221 6.71 -16.21 -14.48
N SER A 222 5.54 -16.74 -14.15
CA SER A 222 4.61 -16.11 -13.20
C SER A 222 5.23 -15.97 -11.81
N THR A 223 6.12 -16.89 -11.43
CA THR A 223 6.89 -16.85 -10.19
C THR A 223 7.93 -15.72 -10.18
N ASP A 224 8.62 -15.49 -11.30
CA ASP A 224 9.53 -14.34 -11.44
C ASP A 224 8.79 -13.02 -11.32
N ILE A 225 7.63 -12.87 -11.99
CA ILE A 225 6.78 -11.67 -11.87
C ILE A 225 6.39 -11.42 -10.42
N ALA A 226 5.93 -12.46 -9.71
CA ALA A 226 5.55 -12.35 -8.30
C ALA A 226 6.74 -11.99 -7.39
N SER A 227 7.94 -12.47 -7.69
CA SER A 227 9.15 -12.10 -6.94
C SER A 227 9.54 -10.61 -7.13
N HIS A 228 9.17 -10.01 -8.26
CA HIS A 228 9.41 -8.60 -8.57
C HIS A 228 8.39 -7.66 -7.94
N THR A 229 7.12 -8.07 -7.79
CA THR A 229 6.07 -7.26 -7.16
C THR A 229 6.30 -7.08 -5.66
N GLY A 230 6.95 -8.04 -4.99
CA GLY A 230 7.47 -7.88 -3.61
C GLY A 230 8.73 -7.01 -3.48
N LYS A 231 9.40 -6.68 -4.60
CA LYS A 231 10.73 -6.04 -4.63
C LYS A 231 10.79 -4.65 -5.27
N ARG A 232 9.69 -3.99 -5.58
CA ARG A 232 9.73 -2.57 -5.98
C ARG A 232 9.90 -1.62 -4.78
N ARG A 233 10.86 -1.91 -3.89
CA ARG A 233 11.56 -0.82 -3.19
C ARG A 233 12.41 -0.13 -4.26
N ARG A 234 11.93 1.02 -4.77
CA ARG A 234 12.78 1.88 -5.60
C ARG A 234 14.11 2.06 -4.84
N HIS A 235 15.23 1.70 -5.44
CA HIS A 235 16.52 1.73 -4.74
C HIS A 235 16.75 3.16 -4.23
N MET A 236 16.76 3.31 -2.91
CA MET A 236 17.02 4.59 -2.25
C MET A 236 18.50 4.88 -2.42
N ARG A 237 18.85 6.01 -3.03
CA ARG A 237 20.23 6.40 -3.29
C ARG A 237 20.70 7.41 -2.26
N ALA A 238 21.93 7.23 -1.79
CA ALA A 238 22.58 8.22 -0.96
C ALA A 238 22.84 9.51 -1.78
N PRO A 239 22.69 10.70 -1.16
CA PRO A 239 23.19 11.93 -1.75
C PRO A 239 24.72 11.90 -1.85
N THR A 240 25.29 12.59 -2.85
CA THR A 240 26.73 12.83 -2.91
C THR A 240 27.12 13.91 -1.90
N ILE A 241 27.87 13.54 -0.86
CA ILE A 241 28.37 14.48 0.15
C ILE A 241 29.80 14.91 -0.22
N THR A 242 30.03 16.22 -0.29
CA THR A 242 31.34 16.75 -0.68
C THR A 242 32.37 16.59 0.46
N LYS A 243 33.64 16.35 0.09
CA LYS A 243 34.77 16.35 1.05
C LYS A 243 34.86 17.66 1.85
N ARG A 244 34.53 18.79 1.22
CA ARG A 244 34.46 20.12 1.87
C ARG A 244 33.39 20.16 2.97
N HIS A 245 32.21 19.61 2.73
CA HIS A 245 31.17 19.52 3.76
C HIS A 245 31.64 18.65 4.93
N ILE A 246 32.23 17.47 4.66
CA ILE A 246 32.74 16.58 5.71
C ILE A 246 33.80 17.29 6.56
N ALA A 247 34.79 17.92 5.93
CA ALA A 247 35.86 18.62 6.64
C ALA A 247 35.35 19.78 7.52
N ARG A 248 34.35 20.53 7.03
CA ARG A 248 33.77 21.68 7.75
C ARG A 248 32.78 21.29 8.84
N CYS A 249 31.89 20.34 8.57
CA CYS A 249 30.74 20.02 9.42
C CYS A 249 30.97 18.80 10.33
N HIS A 250 31.88 17.88 9.97
CA HIS A 250 32.12 16.61 10.67
C HIS A 250 33.57 16.47 11.19
N GLY A 251 34.23 17.57 11.55
CA GLY A 251 35.55 17.55 12.18
C GLY A 251 35.59 16.81 13.53
N LYS A 252 36.80 16.53 14.03
CA LYS A 252 37.03 15.69 15.23
C LYS A 252 36.60 16.33 16.57
N ARG A 253 36.33 17.64 16.64
CA ARG A 253 36.00 18.34 17.90
C ARG A 253 34.51 18.61 18.00
N GLY A 254 33.89 18.16 19.10
CA GLY A 254 32.52 18.47 19.49
C GLY A 254 32.38 19.86 20.14
N LEU A 255 31.22 20.13 20.74
CA LEU A 255 31.00 21.33 21.54
C LEU A 255 31.81 21.24 22.85
N ALA A 256 32.44 22.36 23.26
CA ALA A 256 33.09 22.44 24.56
C ALA A 256 32.08 22.27 25.70
N ALA A 257 32.51 21.74 26.86
CA ALA A 257 31.65 21.57 28.03
C ALA A 257 30.92 22.88 28.41
N THR A 258 31.62 24.01 28.31
CA THR A 258 31.15 25.37 28.61
C THR A 258 30.62 26.14 27.39
N ALA A 259 30.22 25.44 26.31
CA ALA A 259 29.76 26.08 25.09
C ALA A 259 28.62 27.10 25.33
N THR A 260 28.76 28.28 24.75
CA THR A 260 27.76 29.35 24.82
C THR A 260 26.55 29.05 23.93
N ASN A 261 25.42 29.72 24.16
CA ASN A 261 24.24 29.58 23.30
C ASN A 261 24.54 29.86 21.82
N ASN A 262 25.38 30.86 21.52
CA ASN A 262 25.77 31.18 20.15
C ASN A 262 26.58 30.04 19.50
N GLN A 263 27.45 29.38 20.26
CA GLN A 263 28.19 28.22 19.77
C GLN A 263 27.28 27.00 19.54
N ILE A 264 26.29 26.80 20.42
CA ILE A 264 25.26 25.77 20.24
C ILE A 264 24.43 26.07 18.99
N ASP A 265 24.01 27.32 18.77
CA ASP A 265 23.22 27.73 17.61
C ASP A 265 24.00 27.56 16.30
N ALA A 266 25.29 27.90 16.29
CA ALA A 266 26.17 27.65 15.15
C ALA A 266 26.31 26.14 14.86
N TRP A 267 26.39 25.31 15.90
CA TRP A 267 26.44 23.84 15.74
C TRP A 267 25.10 23.28 15.23
N VAL A 268 23.96 23.79 15.72
CA VAL A 268 22.62 23.43 15.23
C VAL A 268 22.47 23.80 13.76
N ALA A 269 22.99 24.96 13.34
CA ALA A 269 23.00 25.36 11.93
C ALA A 269 23.79 24.39 11.04
N GLN A 270 24.90 23.81 11.54
CA GLN A 270 25.62 22.75 10.82
C GLN A 270 24.76 21.48 10.68
N VAL A 271 24.01 21.10 11.73
CA VAL A 271 23.08 19.96 11.65
C VAL A 271 21.94 20.24 10.68
N THR A 272 21.41 21.46 10.66
CA THR A 272 20.41 21.91 9.67
C THR A 272 20.92 21.73 8.24
N GLU A 273 22.17 22.11 7.96
CA GLU A 273 22.79 21.87 6.67
C GLU A 273 22.91 20.37 6.36
N CYS A 274 23.33 19.56 7.34
CA CYS A 274 23.41 18.10 7.20
C CYS A 274 22.04 17.50 6.83
N VAL A 275 20.97 17.94 7.49
CA VAL A 275 19.60 17.51 7.19
C VAL A 275 19.22 17.89 5.77
N GLY A 276 19.50 19.14 5.35
CA GLY A 276 19.27 19.62 3.99
C GLY A 276 19.93 18.75 2.92
N LEU A 277 21.17 18.31 3.17
CA LEU A 277 21.93 17.43 2.28
C LEU A 277 21.60 15.94 2.43
N ARG A 278 20.69 15.55 3.33
CA ARG A 278 20.42 14.14 3.71
C ARG A 278 21.70 13.40 4.15
N CYS A 279 22.60 14.12 4.81
CA CYS A 279 23.92 13.64 5.19
C CYS A 279 23.83 12.46 6.19
N PRO A 280 24.46 11.31 5.91
CA PRO A 280 24.40 10.13 6.79
C PRO A 280 25.15 10.32 8.11
N TYR A 281 26.10 11.26 8.18
CA TYR A 281 26.91 11.53 9.38
C TYR A 281 26.22 12.43 10.42
N ALA A 282 25.00 12.93 10.13
CA ALA A 282 24.26 13.81 11.02
C ALA A 282 23.95 13.12 12.37
N ALA A 283 23.53 11.86 12.35
CA ALA A 283 23.19 11.12 13.55
C ALA A 283 24.39 10.89 14.47
N GLU A 284 25.55 10.54 13.91
CA GLU A 284 26.79 10.40 14.69
C GLU A 284 27.20 11.73 15.32
N LYS A 285 27.08 12.84 14.57
CA LYS A 285 27.34 14.20 15.10
C LYS A 285 26.44 14.53 16.28
N VAL A 286 25.13 14.29 16.18
CA VAL A 286 24.18 14.56 17.28
C VAL A 286 24.42 13.63 18.47
N THR A 287 24.78 12.37 18.23
CA THR A 287 25.06 11.38 19.29
C THR A 287 26.17 11.84 20.23
N ARG A 288 27.24 12.46 19.71
CA ARG A 288 28.36 12.97 20.55
C ARG A 288 27.90 14.03 21.56
N GLU A 289 26.86 14.79 21.20
CA GLU A 289 26.32 15.88 22.03
C GLU A 289 25.06 15.46 22.80
N ALA A 290 24.74 14.17 22.84
CA ALA A 290 23.47 13.70 23.40
C ALA A 290 23.31 14.01 24.90
N HIS A 291 24.40 14.20 25.64
CA HIS A 291 24.39 14.67 27.03
C HIS A 291 23.69 16.04 27.22
N ARG A 292 23.51 16.83 26.14
CA ARG A 292 22.79 18.12 26.11
C ARG A 292 21.34 17.98 25.62
N GLY A 293 20.77 16.78 25.63
CA GLY A 293 19.58 16.42 24.85
C GLY A 293 18.39 17.37 24.99
N LYS A 294 18.04 17.80 26.21
CA LYS A 294 16.94 18.75 26.42
C LYS A 294 17.18 20.09 25.71
N THR A 295 18.33 20.70 25.95
CA THR A 295 18.72 21.98 25.36
C THR A 295 18.77 21.90 23.83
N LEU A 296 19.30 20.80 23.28
CA LEU A 296 19.39 20.62 21.84
C LEU A 296 18.02 20.42 21.19
N LEU A 297 17.13 19.62 21.79
CA LEU A 297 15.79 19.39 21.24
C LEU A 297 15.00 20.69 21.10
N ASP A 298 15.06 21.59 22.08
CA ASP A 298 14.40 22.90 22.00
C ASP A 298 14.95 23.74 20.84
N LYS A 299 16.26 23.67 20.56
CA LYS A 299 16.88 24.38 19.43
C LYS A 299 16.47 23.83 18.07
N PHE A 300 16.01 22.59 17.98
CA PHE A 300 15.54 21.98 16.73
C PHE A 300 14.07 22.24 16.40
N ASP A 301 13.31 22.91 17.28
CA ASP A 301 11.89 23.21 17.07
C ASP A 301 11.59 23.85 15.71
N LYS A 302 12.35 24.90 15.37
CA LYS A 302 12.19 25.61 14.10
C LYS A 302 12.49 24.71 12.91
N LEU A 303 13.49 23.83 13.05
CA LEU A 303 13.88 22.91 11.99
C LEU A 303 12.83 21.81 11.78
N MET A 304 12.15 21.35 12.84
CA MET A 304 11.01 20.43 12.71
C MET A 304 9.92 21.02 11.82
N ALA A 305 9.61 22.31 11.98
CA ALA A 305 8.59 22.99 11.18
C ALA A 305 8.98 23.21 9.71
N THR A 306 10.28 23.39 9.41
CA THR A 306 10.76 23.72 8.06
C THR A 306 11.30 22.52 7.28
N SER A 307 11.42 21.33 7.90
CA SER A 307 11.93 20.11 7.25
C SER A 307 10.86 19.42 6.39
N THR A 308 10.33 20.14 5.40
CA THR A 308 9.23 19.68 4.54
C THR A 308 9.65 18.91 3.27
N PRO A 309 10.79 19.17 2.60
CA PRO A 309 11.10 18.51 1.33
C PRO A 309 11.37 17.00 1.48
N PRO A 310 11.31 16.20 0.40
CA PRO A 310 11.46 14.75 0.44
C PRO A 310 12.70 14.29 1.21
N GLY A 311 12.50 13.49 2.24
CA GLY A 311 13.55 12.95 3.12
C GLY A 311 14.14 13.91 4.15
N ALA A 312 13.73 15.18 4.22
CA ALA A 312 14.27 16.15 5.19
C ALA A 312 13.87 15.74 6.60
N MET A 313 12.56 15.60 6.82
CA MET A 313 12.01 15.13 8.09
C MET A 313 12.60 13.77 8.48
N GLY A 314 12.71 12.83 7.54
CA GLY A 314 13.32 11.53 7.79
C GLY A 314 14.79 11.64 8.24
N SER A 315 15.56 12.56 7.67
CA SER A 315 16.97 12.78 8.03
C SER A 315 17.13 13.48 9.36
N LEU A 316 16.26 14.46 9.66
CA LEU A 316 16.21 15.12 10.95
C LEU A 316 15.86 14.12 12.06
N LEU A 317 14.79 13.36 11.88
CA LEU A 317 14.36 12.36 12.87
C LEU A 317 15.38 11.25 13.07
N PHE A 318 16.08 10.84 12.01
CA PHE A 318 17.23 9.93 12.11
C PHE A 318 18.35 10.53 12.98
N ALA A 319 18.64 11.82 12.80
CA ALA A 319 19.67 12.51 13.56
C ALA A 319 19.27 12.73 15.04
N LEU A 320 17.98 12.97 15.31
CA LEU A 320 17.46 13.23 16.65
C LEU A 320 17.17 11.95 17.46
N GLU A 321 17.18 10.77 16.84
CA GLU A 321 16.90 9.47 17.50
C GLU A 321 17.62 9.31 18.87
N PRO A 322 18.93 9.64 19.01
CA PRO A 322 19.64 9.55 20.30
C PRO A 322 19.10 10.49 21.38
N LEU A 323 18.62 11.68 21.00
CA LEU A 323 18.07 12.65 21.95
C LEU A 323 16.65 12.24 22.37
N LEU A 324 15.83 11.83 21.40
CA LEU A 324 14.48 11.34 21.65
C LEU A 324 14.48 10.09 22.54
N GLY A 325 15.50 9.24 22.39
CA GLY A 325 15.70 8.05 23.22
C GLY A 325 15.96 8.33 24.70
N GLN A 326 16.33 9.57 25.08
CA GLN A 326 16.61 9.97 26.45
C GLN A 326 15.43 10.70 27.12
N LEU A 327 14.36 10.97 26.39
CA LEU A 327 13.21 11.68 26.93
C LEU A 327 12.54 10.86 28.04
N ASP A 328 12.29 11.53 29.16
CA ASP A 328 11.37 11.01 30.16
C ASP A 328 9.92 10.95 29.61
N ARG A 329 9.06 10.26 30.35
CA ARG A 329 7.66 10.05 30.00
C ARG A 329 6.90 11.33 29.67
N ALA A 330 7.08 12.39 30.46
CA ALA A 330 6.35 13.63 30.31
C ALA A 330 6.90 14.45 29.13
N ALA A 331 8.22 14.49 28.98
CA ALA A 331 8.90 15.16 27.89
C ALA A 331 8.59 14.52 26.53
N ALA A 332 8.56 13.18 26.45
CA ALA A 332 8.16 12.45 25.25
C ALA A 332 6.75 12.82 24.77
N ARG A 333 5.78 12.85 25.69
CA ARG A 333 4.38 13.24 25.38
C ARG A 333 4.29 14.69 24.90
N ARG A 334 5.00 15.62 25.56
CA ARG A 334 5.02 17.04 25.16
C ARG A 334 5.65 17.23 23.78
N TRP A 335 6.79 16.58 23.55
CA TRP A 335 7.51 16.66 22.29
C TRP A 335 6.66 16.14 21.12
N TYR A 336 6.05 14.96 21.26
CA TYR A 336 5.20 14.42 20.18
C TYR A 336 3.99 15.31 19.90
N ARG A 337 3.31 15.79 20.96
CA ARG A 337 2.18 16.72 20.79
C ARG A 337 2.58 17.97 20.02
N LYS A 338 3.78 18.51 20.25
CA LYS A 338 4.28 19.70 19.58
C LYS A 338 4.62 19.47 18.10
N HIS A 339 5.12 18.28 17.73
CA HIS A 339 5.72 18.06 16.41
C HIS A 339 5.02 17.05 15.51
N HIS A 340 4.07 16.25 16.01
CA HIS A 340 3.43 15.19 15.22
C HIS A 340 2.84 15.70 13.90
N GLN A 341 2.22 16.89 13.90
CA GLN A 341 1.62 17.45 12.69
C GLN A 341 2.69 17.79 11.64
N HIS A 342 3.81 18.42 12.03
CA HIS A 342 4.93 18.66 11.11
C HIS A 342 5.51 17.36 10.53
N ILE A 343 5.61 16.29 11.33
CA ILE A 343 6.09 14.98 10.87
C ILE A 343 5.14 14.39 9.82
N LYS A 344 3.82 14.57 10.00
CA LYS A 344 2.80 14.08 9.08
C LYS A 344 2.79 14.84 7.76
N ASP A 345 2.86 16.17 7.84
CA ASP A 345 2.74 17.07 6.70
C ASP A 345 4.00 17.10 5.81
N ALA A 346 5.16 16.72 6.35
CA ALA A 346 6.38 16.62 5.56
C ALA A 346 6.25 15.60 4.42
N GLU A 347 6.93 15.87 3.31
CA GLU A 347 6.89 15.00 2.13
C GLU A 347 7.55 13.64 2.40
N ALA A 348 7.06 12.61 1.70
CA ALA A 348 7.61 11.27 1.80
C ALA A 348 9.05 11.19 1.24
N CYS A 349 9.83 10.19 1.68
CA CYS A 349 11.13 9.94 1.05
C CYS A 349 10.94 9.46 -0.40
N GLU A 350 11.81 9.92 -1.29
CA GLU A 350 11.86 9.51 -2.69
C GLU A 350 13.26 8.98 -3.06
N PRO A 351 13.43 8.20 -4.15
CA PRO A 351 14.68 7.48 -4.44
C PRO A 351 15.94 8.36 -4.51
N PHE A 352 15.81 9.59 -5.01
CA PHE A 352 16.93 10.53 -5.17
C PHE A 352 17.04 11.56 -4.05
N ALA A 353 16.14 11.50 -3.07
CA ALA A 353 16.07 12.40 -1.92
C ALA A 353 15.77 11.61 -0.63
N ALA A 354 16.27 10.37 -0.56
CA ALA A 354 15.99 9.47 0.53
C ALA A 354 16.76 9.90 1.79
N CYS A 355 16.13 9.76 2.96
CA CYS A 355 16.84 9.93 4.21
C CYS A 355 17.85 8.78 4.44
N PRO A 356 18.88 8.97 5.30
CA PRO A 356 19.86 7.93 5.62
C PRO A 356 19.25 6.61 6.07
N GLY A 357 18.15 6.64 6.83
CA GLY A 357 17.43 5.44 7.25
C GLY A 357 16.90 4.63 6.06
N CYS A 358 16.25 5.30 5.10
CA CYS A 358 15.73 4.66 3.89
C CYS A 358 16.85 4.12 2.99
N VAL A 359 17.96 4.85 2.86
CA VAL A 359 19.15 4.41 2.10
C VAL A 359 19.75 3.14 2.72
N ALA A 360 19.78 3.05 4.06
CA ALA A 360 20.22 1.87 4.78
C ALA A 360 19.19 0.71 4.79
N GLY A 361 18.09 0.81 4.04
CA GLY A 361 17.04 -0.22 3.98
C GLY A 361 16.15 -0.31 5.23
N ARG A 362 16.34 0.57 6.22
CA ARG A 362 15.50 0.67 7.42
C ARG A 362 14.14 1.31 7.08
N PRO A 363 13.07 1.06 7.87
CA PRO A 363 11.85 1.85 7.76
C PRO A 363 12.16 3.35 7.90
N CYS A 364 11.42 4.18 7.17
CA CYS A 364 11.64 5.62 7.19
C CYS A 364 11.45 6.16 8.62
N PRO A 365 12.40 6.91 9.20
CA PRO A 365 12.27 7.51 10.53
C PRO A 365 11.02 8.39 10.66
N LYS A 366 10.60 9.08 9.60
CA LYS A 366 9.33 9.82 9.56
C LYS A 366 8.13 8.95 9.91
N ASP A 367 8.14 7.70 9.44
CA ASP A 367 7.03 6.77 9.59
C ASP A 367 7.11 5.95 10.88
N ILE A 368 8.27 5.89 11.55
CA ILE A 368 8.45 5.05 12.76
C ILE A 368 8.81 5.82 14.03
N THR A 369 9.07 7.13 13.97
CA THR A 369 9.47 7.91 15.16
C THR A 369 8.43 7.86 16.27
N TYR A 370 7.14 7.81 15.92
CA TYR A 370 6.08 7.67 16.92
C TYR A 370 6.29 6.41 17.79
N GLN A 371 6.89 5.34 17.26
CA GLN A 371 7.12 4.11 18.02
C GLN A 371 8.14 4.31 19.14
N LEU A 372 9.25 4.99 18.84
CA LEU A 372 10.26 5.35 19.84
C LEU A 372 9.68 6.29 20.89
N VAL A 373 9.01 7.36 20.45
CA VAL A 373 8.48 8.38 21.36
C VAL A 373 7.34 7.80 22.22
N THR A 374 6.53 6.91 21.67
CA THR A 374 5.50 6.18 22.44
C THR A 374 6.13 5.28 23.49
N ARG A 375 7.21 4.57 23.17
CA ARG A 375 7.93 3.74 24.15
C ARG A 375 8.37 4.58 25.34
N ARG A 376 8.90 5.80 25.10
CA ARG A 376 9.28 6.73 26.16
C ARG A 376 8.08 7.30 26.91
N ALA A 377 7.00 7.63 26.20
CA ALA A 377 5.73 8.09 26.78
C ALA A 377 5.00 7.04 27.63
N MET A 378 5.44 5.77 27.55
CA MET A 378 4.94 4.61 28.29
C MET A 378 6.01 4.03 29.24
N ASP A 379 7.11 4.73 29.48
CA ASP A 379 8.14 4.31 30.43
C ASP A 379 7.75 4.77 31.85
N TYR A 380 7.30 3.83 32.68
CA TYR A 380 6.91 4.07 34.07
C TYR A 380 8.06 3.80 35.06
N GLY A 381 9.26 3.51 34.55
CA GLY A 381 10.44 3.24 35.37
C GLY A 381 10.35 1.90 36.12
N LEU A 382 11.00 1.86 37.28
CA LEU A 382 11.16 0.66 38.10
C LEU A 382 10.24 0.70 39.33
N THR A 383 9.74 -0.47 39.71
CA THR A 383 9.11 -0.71 41.01
C THR A 383 10.14 -0.59 42.14
N ARG A 384 9.68 -0.50 43.40
CA ARG A 384 10.56 -0.51 44.59
C ARG A 384 11.50 -1.73 44.66
N ARG A 385 11.13 -2.84 44.00
CA ARG A 385 11.92 -4.07 43.94
C ARG A 385 12.87 -4.14 42.72
N GLY A 386 13.03 -3.04 41.98
CA GLY A 386 13.93 -2.95 40.83
C GLY A 386 13.40 -3.54 39.52
N GLY A 387 12.23 -4.18 39.49
CA GLY A 387 11.60 -4.66 38.26
C GLY A 387 10.85 -3.55 37.51
N LEU A 388 10.78 -3.60 36.18
CA LEU A 388 10.01 -2.65 35.37
C LEU A 388 8.54 -2.58 35.79
N VAL A 389 7.97 -1.38 35.82
CA VAL A 389 6.54 -1.19 36.09
C VAL A 389 5.72 -1.78 34.94
N SER A 390 4.91 -2.78 35.27
CA SER A 390 3.98 -3.47 34.37
C SER A 390 2.99 -2.50 33.71
N LEU A 391 2.82 -2.57 32.38
CA LEU A 391 1.79 -1.82 31.65
C LEU A 391 0.37 -2.27 31.97
N LEU A 392 0.22 -3.41 32.64
CA LEU A 392 -1.05 -3.89 33.18
C LEU A 392 -1.36 -3.38 34.61
N SER A 393 -0.46 -2.60 35.22
CA SER A 393 -0.64 -2.08 36.57
C SER A 393 -1.82 -1.09 36.65
N ARG A 394 -2.39 -0.92 37.85
CA ARG A 394 -3.49 0.03 38.09
C ARG A 394 -3.10 1.45 37.67
N GLN A 395 -1.89 1.88 38.00
CA GLN A 395 -1.37 3.20 37.61
C GLN A 395 -1.39 3.41 36.09
N VAL A 396 -0.97 2.42 35.30
CA VAL A 396 -1.00 2.52 33.83
C VAL A 396 -2.44 2.48 33.32
N LYS A 397 -3.31 1.66 33.91
CA LYS A 397 -4.74 1.66 33.58
C LYS A 397 -5.39 3.02 33.84
N ASP A 398 -5.10 3.66 34.97
CA ASP A 398 -5.68 4.97 35.30
C ASP A 398 -5.13 6.09 34.39
N ASP A 399 -3.87 5.97 33.97
CA ASP A 399 -3.22 6.92 33.07
C ASP A 399 -3.59 6.73 31.58
N VAL A 400 -4.12 5.56 31.19
CA VAL A 400 -4.30 5.14 29.79
C VAL A 400 -5.73 4.74 29.43
N TRP A 401 -6.53 4.16 30.35
CA TRP A 401 -7.74 3.37 30.07
C TRP A 401 -9.03 3.74 30.85
N ASP A 402 -9.01 4.61 31.86
CA ASP A 402 -10.13 4.75 32.82
C ASP A 402 -11.41 5.41 32.23
N PRO A 403 -12.63 4.84 32.41
CA PRO A 403 -13.86 5.30 31.75
C PRO A 403 -14.50 6.58 32.30
N GLY A 404 -13.94 7.20 33.35
CA GLY A 404 -14.61 8.26 34.13
C GLY A 404 -14.09 9.68 33.97
N SER A 405 -13.12 9.94 33.08
CA SER A 405 -12.62 11.30 32.82
C SER A 405 -12.16 11.43 31.37
N ASP A 406 -12.32 12.62 30.77
CA ASP A 406 -11.86 12.97 29.42
C ASP A 406 -10.33 12.73 29.23
N ARG A 407 -9.88 11.49 29.03
CA ARG A 407 -8.45 11.13 29.10
C ARG A 407 -7.92 10.32 27.92
N LYS A 408 -6.58 10.26 27.90
CA LYS A 408 -5.72 10.52 26.74
C LYS A 408 -5.83 9.55 25.58
N MET A 409 -5.95 8.23 25.79
CA MET A 409 -5.91 7.29 24.66
C MET A 409 -7.09 7.48 23.71
N ASP A 410 -8.27 7.79 24.24
CA ASP A 410 -9.47 8.09 23.46
C ASP A 410 -9.45 9.52 22.88
N THR A 411 -8.74 10.45 23.51
CA THR A 411 -8.61 11.85 23.03
C THR A 411 -7.39 12.09 22.13
N LEU A 412 -6.40 11.19 22.10
CA LEU A 412 -5.20 11.29 21.27
C LEU A 412 -5.54 11.30 19.78
N PRO A 413 -6.44 10.44 19.26
CA PRO A 413 -6.91 10.54 17.87
C PRO A 413 -7.53 11.90 17.55
N ASP A 414 -8.38 12.44 18.44
CA ASP A 414 -9.01 13.76 18.28
C ASP A 414 -7.99 14.90 18.33
N GLN A 415 -6.86 14.71 19.02
CA GLN A 415 -5.71 15.61 19.05
C GLN A 415 -4.75 15.39 17.87
N GLY A 416 -5.10 14.58 16.87
CA GLY A 416 -4.28 14.34 15.69
C GLY A 416 -3.15 13.31 15.89
N MET A 417 -3.16 12.53 16.97
CA MET A 417 -2.11 11.54 17.32
C MET A 417 -2.60 10.07 17.39
N PRO A 418 -3.35 9.56 16.39
CA PRO A 418 -3.87 8.20 16.42
C PRO A 418 -2.78 7.11 16.38
N GLU A 419 -1.61 7.37 15.79
CA GLU A 419 -0.48 6.42 15.72
C GLU A 419 0.13 6.16 17.10
N MET A 420 0.22 7.19 17.95
CA MET A 420 0.66 7.04 19.34
C MET A 420 -0.37 6.23 20.13
N ALA A 421 -1.67 6.50 19.96
CA ALA A 421 -2.72 5.73 20.61
C ALA A 421 -2.69 4.24 20.19
N ALA A 422 -2.55 3.97 18.90
CA ALA A 422 -2.42 2.63 18.35
C ALA A 422 -1.17 1.90 18.86
N ARG A 423 -0.03 2.59 18.94
CA ARG A 423 1.20 2.01 19.49
C ARG A 423 1.08 1.68 20.97
N MET A 424 0.51 2.59 21.76
CA MET A 424 0.25 2.35 23.19
C MET A 424 -0.64 1.11 23.36
N MET A 425 -1.66 0.98 22.52
CA MET A 425 -2.60 -0.15 22.50
C MET A 425 -1.86 -1.47 22.23
N TRP A 426 -1.02 -1.50 21.20
CA TRP A 426 -0.20 -2.66 20.88
C TRP A 426 0.77 -3.02 22.01
N MET A 427 1.40 -2.05 22.67
CA MET A 427 2.32 -2.31 23.78
C MET A 427 1.62 -2.98 24.97
N VAL A 428 0.45 -2.46 25.38
CA VAL A 428 -0.33 -3.03 26.48
C VAL A 428 -0.83 -4.44 26.13
N MET A 429 -1.30 -4.63 24.89
CA MET A 429 -1.72 -5.93 24.36
C MET A 429 -0.58 -6.94 24.35
N SER A 430 0.60 -6.54 23.87
CA SER A 430 1.78 -7.40 23.79
C SER A 430 2.23 -7.88 25.17
N GLU A 431 2.18 -7.02 26.19
CA GLU A 431 2.48 -7.43 27.56
C GLU A 431 1.41 -8.36 28.15
N ALA A 432 0.12 -8.12 27.86
CA ALA A 432 -0.97 -9.01 28.26
C ALA A 432 -0.79 -10.42 27.67
N ALA A 433 -0.48 -10.49 26.37
CA ALA A 433 -0.20 -11.75 25.68
C ALA A 433 1.03 -12.46 26.26
N ALA A 434 2.13 -11.74 26.50
CA ALA A 434 3.35 -12.31 27.09
C ALA A 434 3.13 -12.89 28.50
N LYS A 435 2.15 -12.36 29.25
CA LYS A 435 1.74 -12.85 30.57
C LYS A 435 0.62 -13.91 30.52
N GLY A 436 0.25 -14.39 29.34
CA GLY A 436 -0.81 -15.39 29.17
C GLY A 436 -2.23 -14.87 29.45
N ASN A 437 -2.44 -13.55 29.51
CA ASN A 437 -3.76 -12.97 29.78
C ASN A 437 -4.59 -12.85 28.49
N ILE A 438 -5.06 -14.00 28.01
CA ILE A 438 -5.78 -14.14 26.73
C ILE A 438 -7.04 -13.26 26.69
N THR A 439 -7.85 -13.29 27.76
CA THR A 439 -9.09 -12.49 27.85
C THR A 439 -8.82 -11.00 27.67
N ARG A 440 -7.78 -10.48 28.33
CA ARG A 440 -7.41 -9.06 28.20
C ARG A 440 -6.87 -8.74 26.81
N THR A 441 -6.08 -9.63 26.22
CA THR A 441 -5.60 -9.48 24.84
C THR A 441 -6.77 -9.37 23.86
N HIS A 442 -7.76 -10.26 23.94
CA HIS A 442 -8.95 -10.21 23.09
C HIS A 442 -9.79 -8.95 23.30
N ASP A 443 -10.01 -8.54 24.55
CA ASP A 443 -10.68 -7.27 24.88
C ASP A 443 -9.98 -6.06 24.23
N ILE A 444 -8.65 -6.00 24.33
CA ILE A 444 -7.87 -4.93 23.73
C ILE A 444 -7.98 -4.93 22.20
N LEU A 445 -7.88 -6.10 21.56
CA LEU A 445 -7.98 -6.20 20.09
C LEU A 445 -9.37 -5.80 19.59
N ASN A 446 -10.44 -6.24 20.26
CA ASN A 446 -11.81 -5.80 19.96
C ASN A 446 -11.99 -4.28 20.13
N LYS A 447 -11.44 -3.70 21.20
CA LYS A 447 -11.47 -2.24 21.44
C LYS A 447 -10.67 -1.45 20.42
N SER A 448 -9.54 -2.00 19.95
CA SER A 448 -8.71 -1.42 18.91
C SER A 448 -9.51 -1.25 17.63
N VAL A 449 -10.18 -2.32 17.23
CA VAL A 449 -11.09 -2.37 16.08
C VAL A 449 -12.23 -1.38 16.19
N ALA A 450 -12.93 -1.36 17.32
CA ALA A 450 -14.07 -0.45 17.54
C ALA A 450 -13.67 1.04 17.41
N ARG A 451 -12.39 1.34 17.62
CA ARG A 451 -11.80 2.68 17.57
C ARG A 451 -10.96 2.95 16.32
N HIS A 452 -10.88 2.00 15.39
CA HIS A 452 -10.05 2.10 14.18
C HIS A 452 -8.54 2.27 14.44
N LEU A 453 -8.05 1.90 15.62
CA LEU A 453 -6.63 2.11 15.97
C LEU A 453 -5.69 1.19 15.19
N GLN A 454 -6.15 0.02 14.77
CA GLN A 454 -5.41 -0.89 13.90
C GLN A 454 -5.07 -0.26 12.55
N GLU A 455 -5.73 0.84 12.16
CA GLU A 455 -5.46 1.54 10.91
C GLU A 455 -4.22 2.45 10.97
N HIS A 456 -3.55 2.51 12.14
CA HIS A 456 -2.53 3.52 12.45
C HIS A 456 -1.22 2.95 13.02
N ASP A 457 -1.14 1.65 13.34
CA ASP A 457 0.11 0.97 13.71
C ASP A 457 0.16 -0.43 13.07
N PRO A 458 1.25 -0.77 12.35
CA PRO A 458 1.33 -2.01 11.60
C PRO A 458 1.41 -3.26 12.47
N TYR A 459 1.98 -3.15 13.67
CA TYR A 459 2.06 -4.29 14.60
C TYR A 459 0.70 -4.57 15.23
N LEU A 460 -0.09 -3.53 15.52
CA LEU A 460 -1.48 -3.68 15.96
C LEU A 460 -2.36 -4.27 14.85
N ALA A 461 -2.20 -3.80 13.61
CA ALA A 461 -2.89 -4.34 12.44
C ALA A 461 -2.65 -5.84 12.30
N LEU A 462 -1.39 -6.27 12.36
CA LEU A 462 -1.02 -7.68 12.30
C LEU A 462 -1.61 -8.49 13.45
N ALA A 463 -1.62 -7.96 14.67
CA ALA A 463 -2.18 -8.65 15.83
C ALA A 463 -3.71 -8.84 15.71
N VAL A 464 -4.44 -7.83 15.24
CA VAL A 464 -5.89 -7.92 14.97
C VAL A 464 -6.17 -8.95 13.87
N ALA A 465 -5.40 -8.91 12.77
CA ALA A 465 -5.55 -9.84 11.66
C ALA A 465 -5.38 -11.30 12.12
N LYS A 466 -4.31 -11.59 12.89
CA LYS A 466 -4.07 -12.92 13.46
C LYS A 466 -5.21 -13.37 14.37
N TYR A 467 -5.66 -12.50 15.28
CA TYR A 467 -6.72 -12.82 16.22
C TYR A 467 -8.03 -13.18 15.53
N TRP A 468 -8.40 -12.49 14.46
CA TRP A 468 -9.64 -12.77 13.74
C TRP A 468 -9.55 -13.91 12.74
N SER A 469 -8.37 -14.14 12.15
CA SER A 469 -8.14 -15.33 11.32
C SER A 469 -8.33 -16.65 12.10
N ALA A 470 -8.19 -16.61 13.42
CA ALA A 470 -8.37 -17.75 14.31
C ALA A 470 -9.80 -17.93 14.84
N GLN A 471 -10.76 -17.04 14.53
CA GLN A 471 -12.13 -17.14 15.03
C GLN A 471 -13.01 -18.05 14.15
N PRO A 472 -13.93 -18.85 14.73
CA PRO A 472 -14.88 -19.65 13.95
C PRO A 472 -15.79 -18.75 13.09
N ARG A 473 -16.07 -19.17 11.83
CA ARG A 473 -16.92 -18.42 10.86
C ARG A 473 -18.26 -17.93 11.43
N LYS A 474 -18.89 -18.67 12.36
CA LYS A 474 -20.15 -18.27 13.02
C LYS A 474 -20.01 -17.05 13.95
N VAL A 475 -18.85 -16.83 14.57
CA VAL A 475 -18.63 -15.73 15.53
C VAL A 475 -18.51 -14.40 14.80
N LEU A 476 -17.94 -14.37 13.58
CA LEU A 476 -17.69 -13.17 12.79
C LEU A 476 -18.97 -12.39 12.40
N HIS A 477 -20.11 -13.08 12.26
CA HIS A 477 -21.40 -12.45 11.90
C HIS A 477 -22.05 -11.67 13.05
N ASP A 478 -21.67 -11.93 14.31
CA ASP A 478 -22.30 -11.32 15.50
C ASP A 478 -21.45 -10.23 16.19
N VAL A 479 -20.27 -9.90 15.63
CA VAL A 479 -19.32 -8.98 16.29
C VAL A 479 -19.64 -7.50 15.98
N PRO A 480 -19.45 -6.58 16.96
CA PRO A 480 -19.59 -5.14 16.78
C PRO A 480 -18.88 -4.54 15.56
N TYR A 481 -17.83 -5.15 15.01
CA TYR A 481 -17.17 -4.66 13.79
C TYR A 481 -18.12 -4.59 12.58
N HIS A 482 -18.90 -5.66 12.37
CA HIS A 482 -19.87 -5.69 11.28
C HIS A 482 -20.96 -4.64 11.56
N ARG A 483 -21.55 -4.63 12.77
CA ARG A 483 -22.61 -3.68 13.17
C ARG A 483 -22.17 -2.21 13.20
N LEU A 484 -20.92 -1.89 13.56
CA LEU A 484 -20.39 -0.52 13.62
C LEU A 484 -20.14 0.04 12.21
N VAL A 485 -19.64 -0.78 11.29
CA VAL A 485 -19.52 -0.41 9.87
C VAL A 485 -20.91 -0.16 9.27
N THR A 486 -21.90 -1.02 9.55
CA THR A 486 -23.29 -0.81 9.10
C THR A 486 -23.96 0.42 9.75
N ALA A 487 -23.74 0.67 11.04
CA ALA A 487 -24.34 1.80 11.76
C ALA A 487 -23.77 3.17 11.35
N ARG A 488 -22.49 3.23 10.97
CA ARG A 488 -21.84 4.46 10.49
C ARG A 488 -22.31 4.84 9.08
N LEU A 489 -22.58 3.85 8.24
CA LEU A 489 -23.26 4.01 6.94
C LEU A 489 -24.69 4.52 7.16
N ALA A 490 -25.46 3.89 8.06
CA ALA A 490 -26.83 4.30 8.36
C ALA A 490 -26.94 5.72 8.97
N LYS A 491 -26.01 6.13 9.85
CA LYS A 491 -25.99 7.48 10.47
C LYS A 491 -25.61 8.56 9.45
N LYS A 492 -24.65 8.30 8.54
CA LYS A 492 -24.29 9.20 7.42
C LYS A 492 -25.42 9.32 6.41
N MET A 493 -26.12 8.23 6.09
CA MET A 493 -27.31 8.27 5.24
C MET A 493 -28.45 9.06 5.88
N ARG A 494 -28.70 8.92 7.19
CA ARG A 494 -29.72 9.70 7.91
C ARG A 494 -29.38 11.20 7.99
N THR A 495 -28.12 11.58 8.20
CA THR A 495 -27.70 12.99 8.21
C THR A 495 -27.72 13.62 6.81
N ALA A 496 -27.39 12.86 5.77
CA ALA A 496 -27.56 13.28 4.37
C ALA A 496 -29.05 13.47 4.01
N LYS A 497 -29.92 12.55 4.44
CA LYS A 497 -31.38 12.63 4.20
C LYS A 497 -32.04 13.78 4.97
N ARG A 498 -31.50 14.17 6.14
CA ARG A 498 -31.98 15.30 6.96
C ARG A 498 -31.52 16.66 6.43
N LYS A 499 -30.30 16.75 5.86
CA LYS A 499 -29.82 17.95 5.13
C LYS A 499 -30.54 18.14 3.78
N ALA A 500 -30.96 17.06 3.12
CA ALA A 500 -31.72 17.12 1.87
C ALA A 500 -33.20 17.51 2.06
N LYS A 501 -33.75 17.46 3.27
CA LYS A 501 -35.18 17.74 3.54
C LYS A 501 -35.49 19.22 3.83
N GLY A 502 -34.47 20.09 3.89
CA GLY A 502 -34.60 21.52 4.20
C GLY A 502 -34.32 22.47 3.03
N LEU A 503 -34.07 21.97 1.82
CA LEU A 503 -33.80 22.79 0.64
C LEU A 503 -34.98 22.68 -0.32
N ARG A 504 -35.70 23.80 -0.51
CA ARG A 504 -36.65 23.98 -1.61
C ARG A 504 -35.94 23.71 -2.93
N LYS A 505 -36.59 22.99 -3.84
CA LYS A 505 -36.11 22.72 -5.20
C LYS A 505 -35.91 24.03 -5.99
N PRO A 506 -34.78 24.20 -6.69
CA PRO A 506 -34.76 24.99 -7.91
C PRO A 506 -34.68 24.06 -9.13
N ALA A 507 -35.36 24.49 -10.19
CA ALA A 507 -35.28 23.94 -11.53
C ALA A 507 -33.97 24.34 -12.24
N ASP A 508 -33.62 23.51 -13.22
CA ASP A 508 -32.84 23.77 -14.42
C ASP A 508 -31.30 24.05 -14.34
N VAL A 509 -30.57 23.05 -14.87
CA VAL A 509 -29.48 23.08 -15.87
C VAL A 509 -28.50 24.27 -15.86
N GLU A 510 -27.19 24.03 -15.72
CA GLU A 510 -26.17 24.07 -16.81
C GLU A 510 -24.72 23.95 -16.25
N LEU A 511 -23.74 24.06 -17.14
CA LEU A 511 -22.49 23.32 -17.25
C LEU A 511 -21.23 23.89 -16.53
N ARG A 512 -20.46 22.97 -15.91
CA ARG A 512 -18.97 22.85 -15.92
C ARG A 512 -18.11 23.89 -15.14
N PRO A 513 -16.80 23.65 -14.94
CA PRO A 513 -16.24 23.16 -13.67
C PRO A 513 -15.20 24.11 -13.05
N ALA A 514 -14.98 24.02 -11.74
CA ALA A 514 -13.67 24.33 -11.16
C ALA A 514 -13.58 23.73 -9.76
N ASP A 515 -12.53 22.96 -9.58
CA ASP A 515 -11.74 22.94 -8.36
C ASP A 515 -12.39 22.39 -7.11
N VAL A 516 -11.70 21.38 -6.60
CA VAL A 516 -11.11 21.33 -5.26
C VAL A 516 -11.17 19.86 -4.88
N LYS A 517 -10.09 19.14 -5.17
CA LYS A 517 -9.05 18.91 -4.15
C LYS A 517 -9.76 18.51 -2.86
N HIS A 518 -9.80 17.24 -2.52
CA HIS A 518 -8.63 16.59 -1.99
C HIS A 518 -9.10 15.23 -1.52
N GLN A 519 -8.23 14.23 -1.66
CA GLN A 519 -7.53 13.62 -0.52
C GLN A 519 -8.55 13.19 0.55
N TYR A 520 -8.57 11.94 0.94
CA TYR A 520 -7.50 11.48 1.80
C TYR A 520 -7.34 9.96 1.66
N ARG A 521 -6.09 9.60 1.35
CA ARG A 521 -5.38 8.47 1.98
C ARG A 521 -5.73 8.50 3.48
N TYR A 522 -6.03 7.39 4.13
CA TYR A 522 -5.00 6.45 4.50
C TYR A 522 -5.59 5.07 4.71
N ALA A 523 -4.92 4.10 4.11
CA ALA A 523 -4.75 2.84 4.77
C ALA A 523 -3.52 2.94 5.66
N LEU A 524 -3.50 2.26 6.81
CA LEU A 524 -2.38 1.43 7.23
C LEU A 524 -2.95 0.12 7.81
N HIS A 525 -2.85 -1.03 7.16
CA HIS A 525 -1.64 -1.77 6.79
C HIS A 525 -0.98 -2.38 8.03
N ALA A 526 -0.61 -3.66 7.93
CA ALA A 526 0.62 -4.13 8.55
C ALA A 526 1.78 -3.72 7.65
#